data_AF-A0A2W2CVK1-F1
#
_entry.id   AF-A0A2W2CVK1-F1
#
_cell.length_a   1.000
_cell.length_b   1.000
_cell.length_c   1.000
_cell.angle_alpha   90.00
_cell.angle_beta   90.00
_cell.angle_gamma   90.00
#
_symmetry.space_group_name_H-M   'P 1'
#
loop_
_entity.id
_entity.type
_entity.pdbx_description
1 polymer ?
#
loop_
_entity_poly.entity_id
_entity_poly.type
_entity_poly.pdbx_seq_one_letter_code
_entity_poly.pdbx_strand_id
1 'polypeptide(L)'
;MEPGFLDSFALDLEGKAETYARLLRELPPGLSEWAVHPGLGVEEARAVDADGWRVRESDHAFLTSERARELLREEGVVVVGYDTVRAAWTDSGSDGRS
;
A
#
# COMPACT_ATOMS: atom_id res chain seq x y z
N MET A 1 -11.07 11.62 0.65
CA MET A 1 -10.41 10.32 0.49
C MET A 1 -11.45 9.28 0.86
N GLU A 2 -11.77 8.35 -0.04
CA GLU A 2 -12.69 7.26 0.31
C GLU A 2 -12.05 6.40 1.42
N PRO A 3 -12.81 5.98 2.43
CA PRO A 3 -12.26 5.19 3.53
C PRO A 3 -11.67 3.88 2.98
N GLY A 4 -10.41 3.63 3.31
CA GLY A 4 -9.69 2.44 2.85
C GLY A 4 -8.98 2.59 1.50
N PHE A 5 -9.09 3.71 0.79
CA PHE A 5 -8.30 3.97 -0.43
C PHE A 5 -7.14 4.94 -0.17
N LEU A 6 -5.95 4.63 -0.70
CA LEU A 6 -4.77 5.50 -0.67
C LEU A 6 -4.09 5.53 -2.04
N ASP A 7 -3.67 6.72 -2.50
CA ASP A 7 -2.64 6.88 -3.52
C ASP A 7 -1.43 7.56 -2.87
N SER A 8 -0.25 6.93 -2.93
CA SER A 8 0.94 7.43 -2.24
C SER A 8 1.49 8.73 -2.82
N PHE A 9 1.10 9.13 -4.04
CA PHE A 9 1.41 10.46 -4.58
C PHE A 9 0.63 11.58 -3.90
N ALA A 10 -0.45 11.27 -3.19
CA ALA A 10 -1.22 12.25 -2.41
C ALA A 10 -0.60 12.54 -1.03
N LEU A 11 0.47 11.85 -0.65
CA LEU A 11 1.15 12.05 0.64
C LEU A 11 2.31 13.04 0.49
N ASP A 12 2.45 13.91 1.49
CA ASP A 12 3.63 14.76 1.62
C ASP A 12 4.89 13.91 1.79
N LEU A 13 5.99 14.35 1.15
CA LEU A 13 7.29 13.69 1.29
C LEU A 13 7.85 13.84 2.70
N GLU A 14 7.64 14.99 3.31
CA GLU A 14 8.05 15.24 4.69
C GLU A 14 7.14 14.45 5.64
N GLY A 15 7.75 13.59 6.47
CA GLY A 15 7.00 12.74 7.40
C GLY A 15 6.15 11.65 6.73
N LYS A 16 6.45 11.30 5.48
CA LYS A 16 5.68 10.27 4.74
C LYS A 16 5.66 8.91 5.45
N ALA A 17 6.79 8.50 6.02
CA ALA A 17 6.91 7.24 6.77
C ALA A 17 6.01 7.24 8.02
N GLU A 18 5.95 8.36 8.74
CA GLU A 18 5.07 8.55 9.90
C GLU A 18 3.60 8.54 9.47
N THR A 19 3.29 9.16 8.33
CA THR A 19 1.95 9.14 7.75
C THR A 19 1.53 7.74 7.37
N TYR A 20 2.38 6.96 6.69
CA TYR A 20 2.11 5.55 6.42
C TYR A 20 1.87 4.75 7.69
N ALA A 21 2.73 4.90 8.70
CA ALA A 21 2.60 4.18 9.95
C ALA A 21 1.29 4.52 10.67
N ARG A 22 0.86 5.79 10.64
CA ARG A 22 -0.43 6.20 11.17
C ARG A 22 -1.59 5.57 10.38
N LEU A 23 -1.54 5.64 9.05
CA LEU A 23 -2.59 5.08 8.19
C LEU A 23 -2.75 3.57 8.35
N LEU A 24 -1.65 2.81 8.55
CA LEU A 24 -1.72 1.37 8.82
C LEU A 24 -2.49 1.07 10.13
N ARG A 25 -2.26 1.86 11.18
CA ARG A 25 -2.96 1.71 12.48
C ARG A 25 -4.43 2.14 12.42
N GLU A 26 -4.75 3.05 11.50
CA GLU A 26 -6.08 3.62 11.34
C GLU A 26 -6.90 2.93 10.24
N LEU A 27 -6.40 1.81 9.69
CA LEU A 27 -7.12 1.06 8.65
C LEU A 27 -8.51 0.63 9.13
N PRO A 28 -9.58 0.85 8.33
CA PRO A 28 -10.89 0.36 8.68
C PRO A 28 -10.91 -1.18 8.62
N PRO A 29 -11.72 -1.86 9.46
CA PRO A 29 -11.94 -3.29 9.33
C PRO A 29 -12.48 -3.64 7.94
N GLY A 30 -11.94 -4.69 7.31
CA GLY A 30 -12.35 -5.16 6.00
C GLY A 30 -11.26 -4.99 4.94
N LEU A 31 -11.68 -4.65 3.72
CA LEU A 31 -10.78 -4.51 2.58
C LEU A 31 -10.42 -3.04 2.35
N SER A 32 -9.12 -2.76 2.29
CA SER A 32 -8.55 -1.46 1.89
C SER A 32 -7.63 -1.67 0.69
N GLU A 33 -7.53 -0.66 -0.18
CA GLU A 33 -6.71 -0.67 -1.39
C GLU A 33 -5.74 0.51 -1.37
N TRP A 34 -4.44 0.20 -1.40
CA TRP A 34 -3.39 1.21 -1.42
C TRP A 34 -2.63 1.13 -2.74
N ALA A 35 -2.82 2.14 -3.60
CA ALA A 35 -2.02 2.38 -4.79
C ALA A 35 -0.68 3.01 -4.36
N VAL A 36 0.35 2.18 -4.27
CA VAL A 36 1.71 2.59 -3.91
C VAL A 36 2.67 2.37 -5.08
N HIS A 37 3.73 3.16 -5.13
CA HIS A 37 4.62 3.25 -6.30
C HIS A 37 6.10 3.04 -5.94
N PRO A 38 6.47 1.95 -5.23
CA PRO A 38 7.85 1.74 -4.81
C PRO A 38 8.80 1.70 -6.01
N GLY A 39 9.87 2.48 -5.93
CA GLY A 39 10.92 2.52 -6.94
C GLY A 39 12.27 2.88 -6.34
N LEU A 40 13.35 2.42 -6.98
CA LEU A 40 14.69 2.74 -6.56
C LEU A 40 15.04 4.16 -7.05
N GLY A 41 15.54 5.03 -6.16
CA GLY A 41 15.94 6.40 -6.50
C GLY A 41 17.27 6.49 -7.24
N VAL A 42 17.55 5.56 -8.16
CA VAL A 42 18.77 5.51 -8.98
C VAL A 42 18.81 6.65 -10.00
N GLU A 43 19.98 6.93 -10.56
CA GLU A 43 20.21 8.07 -11.45
C GLU A 43 19.24 8.06 -12.65
N GLU A 44 19.01 6.89 -13.24
CA GLU A 44 18.09 6.71 -14.36
C GLU A 44 16.65 7.05 -13.97
N ALA A 45 16.20 6.64 -12.78
CA ALA A 45 14.87 6.97 -12.28
C ALA A 45 14.70 8.47 -12.04
N ARG A 46 15.74 9.13 -11.50
CA ARG A 46 15.76 10.60 -11.31
C ARG A 46 15.71 11.35 -12.63
N ALA A 47 16.33 10.81 -13.68
CA ALA A 47 16.36 11.41 -15.01
C ALA A 47 15.01 11.28 -15.75
N VAL A 48 14.30 10.16 -15.55
CA VAL A 48 13.01 9.89 -16.22
C VAL A 48 11.83 10.54 -15.50
N ASP A 49 11.89 10.66 -14.17
CA ASP A 49 10.78 11.16 -13.34
C ASP A 49 11.29 12.15 -12.28
N ALA A 50 11.73 13.34 -12.72
CA ALA A 50 12.37 14.35 -11.87
C ALA A 50 11.51 14.78 -10.66
N ASP A 51 10.19 14.74 -10.82
CA ASP A 51 9.23 15.18 -9.82
C ASP A 51 8.73 14.01 -8.94
N GLY A 52 8.59 12.80 -9.50
CA GLY A 52 8.03 11.64 -8.81
C GLY A 52 9.04 10.69 -8.18
N TRP A 53 10.32 10.71 -8.55
CA TRP A 53 11.29 9.72 -8.06
C TRP A 53 11.42 9.70 -6.54
N ARG A 54 11.26 10.85 -5.87
CA ARG A 54 11.31 10.96 -4.40
C ARG A 54 10.11 10.28 -3.72
N VAL A 55 8.93 10.36 -4.35
CA VAL A 55 7.73 9.66 -3.89
C VAL A 55 7.97 8.15 -3.97
N ARG A 56 8.51 7.69 -5.10
CA ARG A 56 8.79 6.26 -5.35
C ARG A 56 9.87 5.69 -4.43
N GLU A 57 10.93 6.46 -4.19
CA GLU A 57 12.01 6.07 -3.27
C GLU A 57 11.53 6.00 -1.82
N SER A 58 10.74 6.99 -1.38
CA SER A 58 10.17 6.99 -0.02
C SER A 58 9.15 5.86 0.19
N ASP A 59 8.34 5.54 -0.82
CA ASP A 59 7.47 4.36 -0.81
C ASP A 59 8.29 3.08 -0.64
N HIS A 60 9.32 2.89 -1.48
CA HIS A 60 10.18 1.72 -1.42
C HIS A 60 10.84 1.59 -0.03
N ALA A 61 11.39 2.69 0.49
CA ALA A 61 12.07 2.71 1.78
C ALA A 61 11.14 2.31 2.93
N PHE A 62 9.92 2.83 2.98
CA PHE A 62 8.97 2.47 4.05
C PHE A 62 8.44 1.04 3.86
N LEU A 63 7.92 0.70 2.68
CA LEU A 63 7.18 -0.54 2.44
C LEU A 63 8.05 -1.80 2.55
N THR A 64 9.38 -1.66 2.38
CA THR A 64 10.34 -2.76 2.55
C THR A 64 11.01 -2.79 3.93
N SER A 65 10.71 -1.81 4.80
CA SER A 65 11.32 -1.70 6.13
C SER A 65 10.84 -2.76 7.12
N GLU A 66 11.68 -3.02 8.13
CA GLU A 66 11.27 -3.85 9.28
C GLU A 66 10.09 -3.22 10.04
N ARG A 67 10.09 -1.89 10.19
CA ARG A 67 9.00 -1.12 10.81
C ARG A 67 7.65 -1.40 10.15
N ALA A 68 7.57 -1.37 8.82
CA ALA A 68 6.33 -1.66 8.11
C ALA A 68 5.88 -3.11 8.35
N ARG A 69 6.82 -4.07 8.31
CA ARG A 69 6.52 -5.48 8.60
C ARG A 69 6.00 -5.68 10.03
N GLU A 70 6.59 -5.00 11.00
CA GLU A 70 6.16 -5.05 12.40
C GLU A 70 4.75 -4.49 12.57
N LEU A 71 4.48 -3.31 12.00
CA LEU A 71 3.15 -2.70 12.03
C LEU A 71 2.08 -3.61 11.43
N LEU A 72 2.35 -4.23 10.28
CA LEU A 72 1.40 -5.17 9.67
C LEU A 72 1.07 -6.34 10.62
N ARG A 73 2.05 -6.88 11.34
CA ARG A 73 1.81 -7.94 12.33
C ARG A 73 1.05 -7.44 13.55
N GLU A 74 1.46 -6.31 14.11
CA GLU A 74 0.86 -5.73 15.33
C GLU A 74 -0.61 -5.38 15.12
N GLU A 75 -0.94 -4.81 13.97
CA GLU A 75 -2.30 -4.40 13.60
C GLU A 75 -3.12 -5.53 12.96
N GLY A 76 -2.54 -6.73 12.80
CA GLY A 76 -3.23 -7.87 12.19
C GLY A 76 -3.59 -7.66 10.71
N VAL A 77 -2.85 -6.81 10.00
CA VAL A 77 -3.09 -6.46 8.60
C VAL A 77 -2.43 -7.51 7.71
N VAL A 78 -3.22 -8.10 6.80
CA VAL A 78 -2.76 -9.07 5.82
C VAL A 78 -2.70 -8.43 4.44
N VAL A 79 -1.52 -8.46 3.81
CA VAL A 79 -1.36 -8.03 2.41
C VAL A 79 -1.79 -9.18 1.50
N VAL A 80 -2.75 -8.91 0.63
CA VAL A 80 -3.32 -9.89 -0.30
C VAL A 80 -3.06 -9.50 -1.75
N GLY A 81 -2.80 -10.50 -2.60
CA GLY A 81 -2.77 -10.34 -4.04
C GLY A 81 -4.18 -10.38 -4.66
N TYR A 82 -4.30 -9.89 -5.90
CA TYR A 82 -5.57 -9.93 -6.64
C TYR A 82 -6.06 -11.36 -6.93
N ASP A 83 -5.18 -12.35 -6.95
CA ASP A 83 -5.52 -13.77 -7.09
C ASP A 83 -6.35 -14.26 -5.91
N THR A 84 -5.96 -13.94 -4.67
CA THR A 84 -6.73 -14.24 -3.46
C THR A 84 -8.12 -13.60 -3.50
N VAL A 85 -8.18 -12.32 -3.87
CA VAL A 85 -9.45 -11.59 -3.98
C VAL A 85 -10.35 -12.20 -5.04
N ARG A 86 -9.79 -12.53 -6.21
CA ARG A 86 -10.50 -13.17 -7.32
C ARG A 86 -11.04 -14.54 -6.91
N ALA A 87 -10.23 -15.36 -6.24
CA ALA A 87 -10.64 -16.69 -5.78
C ALA A 87 -11.85 -16.61 -4.82
N ALA A 88 -11.79 -15.70 -3.84
CA ALA A 88 -12.89 -15.49 -2.90
C ALA A 88 -14.19 -15.07 -3.60
N TRP A 89 -14.09 -14.22 -4.63
CA TRP A 89 -15.24 -13.79 -5.45
C TRP A 89 -15.83 -14.91 -6.30
N THR A 90 -15.01 -15.78 -6.87
CA THR A 90 -15.50 -16.92 -7.65
C THR A 90 -16.20 -17.96 -6.77
N ASP A 91 -15.68 -18.19 -5.57
CA ASP A 91 -16.20 -19.18 -4.62
C ASP A 91 -17.56 -18.76 -4.04
N SER A 92 -17.70 -17.48 -3.70
CA SER A 92 -18.96 -16.89 -3.25
C SER A 92 -20.03 -16.78 -4.36
N GLY A 93 -19.64 -16.87 -5.64
CA GLY A 93 -20.56 -16.93 -6.79
C GLY A 93 -21.11 -18.33 -7.09
N SER A 94 -20.46 -19.40 -6.61
CA SER A 94 -20.90 -20.79 -6.76
C SER A 94 -21.99 -21.21 -5.77
N ASP A 95 -22.05 -20.58 -4.60
CA ASP A 95 -23.03 -20.90 -3.54
C ASP A 95 -24.43 -20.30 -3.77
N GLY A 96 -24.62 -19.50 -4.83
CA GLY A 96 -25.88 -18.82 -5.15
C GLY A 96 -26.76 -19.51 -6.21
N ARG A 97 -26.38 -20.70 -6.70
CA ARG A 97 -27.20 -21.48 -7.65
C ARG A 97 -27.45 -22.88 -7.10
N SER A 98 -28.52 -23.03 -6.32
CA SER A 98 -29.22 -24.30 -6.09
C SER A 98 -30.68 -24.02 -5.76
#